data_AF-A0A1G6VKV7-F1
#
_entry.id   AF-A0A1G6VKV7-F1
#
_cell.length_a   1.000
_cell.length_b   1.000
_cell.length_c   1.000
_cell.angle_alpha   90.00
_cell.angle_beta   90.00
_cell.angle_gamma   90.00
#
_symmetry.space_group_name_H-M   'P 1'
#
loop_
_entity.id
_entity.type
_entity.pdbx_description
1 polymer ?
#
loop_
_entity_poly.entity_id
_entity_poly.type
_entity_poly.pdbx_seq_one_letter_code
_entity_poly.pdbx_strand_id
1 'polypeptide(L)'
;MTTTTVDHSFATPPAQPTLRQQVLVLYLSSSALDSNVTGWTRYDGTGRSRPTMGDSDQPPYATGLDALLDGWRLIQMSQLLPHPRGEEYEVSYLPFEFLFEKIVDASA
;
A
#
# COMPACT_ATOMS: atom_id res chain seq x y z
N MET A 1 -21.25 -5.34 -41.62
CA MET A 1 -21.01 -4.56 -40.40
C MET A 1 -20.24 -5.47 -39.45
N THR A 2 -18.92 -5.33 -39.40
CA THR A 2 -17.98 -6.24 -38.74
C THR A 2 -17.69 -5.74 -37.32
N THR A 3 -18.24 -6.43 -36.31
CA THR A 3 -18.00 -6.16 -34.90
C THR A 3 -16.91 -7.13 -34.42
N THR A 4 -15.62 -6.80 -34.56
CA THR A 4 -14.53 -7.73 -34.20
C THR A 4 -13.32 -7.04 -33.54
N THR A 5 -13.45 -5.80 -33.04
CA THR A 5 -12.24 -5.02 -32.67
C THR A 5 -11.97 -4.89 -31.16
N VAL A 6 -12.86 -5.34 -30.26
CA VAL A 6 -12.65 -5.12 -28.80
C VAL A 6 -12.17 -6.39 -28.07
N ASP A 7 -12.71 -7.57 -28.39
CA ASP A 7 -12.40 -8.80 -27.65
C ASP A 7 -10.97 -9.32 -27.86
N HIS A 8 -10.37 -9.08 -29.04
CA HIS A 8 -9.00 -9.52 -29.32
C HIS A 8 -7.94 -8.79 -28.49
N SER A 9 -8.24 -7.59 -27.99
CA SER A 9 -7.31 -6.73 -27.24
C SER A 9 -7.03 -7.26 -25.83
N PHE A 10 -7.93 -8.09 -25.28
CA PHE A 10 -7.82 -8.65 -23.93
C PHE A 10 -7.43 -10.14 -23.92
N ALA A 11 -7.40 -10.80 -25.08
CA ALA A 11 -7.15 -12.24 -25.20
C ALA A 11 -5.66 -12.63 -25.20
N THR A 12 -4.76 -11.65 -25.34
CA THR A 12 -3.31 -11.91 -25.26
C THR A 12 -2.90 -11.91 -23.79
N PRO A 13 -2.38 -13.04 -23.24
CA PRO A 13 -1.81 -13.03 -21.90
C PRO A 13 -0.71 -11.96 -21.85
N PRO A 14 -0.68 -11.07 -20.84
CA PRO A 14 0.38 -10.09 -20.75
C PRO A 14 1.72 -10.83 -20.73
N ALA A 15 2.68 -10.36 -21.53
CA ALA A 15 4.06 -10.79 -21.41
C ALA A 15 4.49 -10.69 -19.94
N GLN A 16 5.35 -11.60 -19.48
CA GLN A 16 5.82 -11.54 -18.09
C GLN A 16 6.38 -10.14 -17.81
N PRO A 17 5.91 -9.47 -16.76
CA PRO A 17 6.29 -8.09 -16.52
C PRO A 17 7.78 -8.04 -16.20
N THR A 18 8.50 -7.08 -16.77
CA THR A 18 9.93 -6.84 -16.44
C THR A 18 10.07 -6.06 -15.14
N LEU A 19 9.04 -5.31 -14.75
CA LEU A 19 8.96 -4.55 -13.51
C LEU A 19 7.76 -4.98 -12.69
N ARG A 20 7.88 -4.91 -11.37
CA ARG A 20 6.85 -5.30 -10.41
C ARG A 20 6.67 -4.19 -9.39
N GLN A 21 5.41 -3.90 -9.08
CA GLN A 21 5.06 -2.97 -8.02
C GLN A 21 4.98 -3.70 -6.68
N GLN A 22 5.69 -3.17 -5.69
CA GLN A 22 5.46 -3.46 -4.29
C GLN A 22 4.59 -2.36 -3.70
N VAL A 23 3.74 -2.73 -2.76
CA VAL A 23 2.86 -1.79 -2.03
C VAL A 23 3.12 -1.93 -0.55
N LEU A 24 3.25 -0.80 0.13
CA LEU A 24 3.40 -0.72 1.58
C LEU A 24 2.32 0.21 2.12
N VAL A 25 1.53 -0.33 3.05
CA VAL A 25 0.55 0.42 3.84
C VAL A 25 1.14 0.59 5.23
N LEU A 26 1.24 1.83 5.71
CA LEU A 26 1.65 2.15 7.07
C LEU A 26 0.53 2.93 7.77
N TYR A 27 0.20 2.52 8.98
CA TYR A 27 -0.57 3.32 9.94
C TYR A 27 0.43 3.92 10.93
N LEU A 28 0.44 5.24 11.03
CA LEU A 28 1.36 5.97 11.91
C LEU A 28 0.66 6.41 13.20
N SER A 29 1.43 6.72 14.24
CA SER A 29 0.88 7.20 15.52
C SER A 29 0.33 8.63 15.45
N SER A 30 0.66 9.38 14.40
CA SER A 30 0.10 10.70 14.10
C SER A 30 0.09 10.95 12.59
N SER A 31 -0.40 12.11 12.15
CA SER A 31 -0.38 12.53 10.75
C SER A 31 0.99 12.96 10.22
N ALA A 32 2.03 12.99 11.07
CA ALA A 32 3.38 13.33 10.66
C ALA A 32 4.13 12.09 10.12
N LEU A 33 4.85 12.26 9.01
CA LEU A 33 5.50 11.14 8.29
C LEU A 33 6.65 10.49 9.08
N ASP A 34 7.26 11.24 10.00
CA ASP A 34 8.31 10.83 10.93
C ASP A 34 7.75 10.26 12.25
N SER A 35 6.43 10.08 12.35
CA SER A 35 5.82 9.37 13.48
C SER A 35 6.00 7.87 13.38
N ASN A 36 5.98 7.21 14.54
CA ASN A 36 6.19 5.76 14.65
C ASN A 36 5.09 4.98 13.94
N VAL A 37 5.47 3.90 13.27
CA VAL A 37 4.55 2.91 12.71
C VAL A 37 3.86 2.12 13.83
N THR A 38 2.54 2.01 13.75
CA THR A 38 1.69 1.27 14.70
C THR A 38 0.99 0.07 14.05
N GLY A 39 0.83 0.10 12.74
CA GLY A 39 0.28 -1.01 11.95
C GLY A 39 0.82 -0.96 10.52
N TRP A 40 0.94 -2.11 9.87
CA TRP A 40 1.49 -2.16 8.52
C TRP A 40 1.00 -3.37 7.73
N THR A 41 1.09 -3.27 6.42
CA THR A 41 0.95 -4.40 5.51
C THR A 41 1.85 -4.18 4.31
N ARG A 42 2.57 -5.22 3.88
CA ARG A 42 3.46 -5.17 2.72
C ARG A 42 3.06 -6.22 1.69
N TYR A 43 2.82 -5.79 0.47
CA TYR A 43 2.63 -6.63 -0.69
C TYR A 43 3.87 -6.55 -1.58
N ASP A 44 4.54 -7.68 -1.79
CA ASP A 44 5.77 -7.76 -2.58
C ASP A 44 5.53 -7.90 -4.10
N GLY A 45 4.27 -8.10 -4.49
CA GLY A 45 3.80 -8.30 -5.87
C GLY A 45 4.07 -9.69 -6.45
N THR A 46 4.66 -10.63 -5.70
CA THR A 46 5.09 -11.93 -6.25
C THR A 46 4.00 -12.99 -6.25
N GLY A 47 2.92 -12.76 -5.50
CA GLY A 47 1.85 -13.74 -5.29
C GLY A 47 2.24 -14.92 -4.39
N ARG A 48 3.47 -14.93 -3.84
CA ARG A 48 3.97 -16.01 -2.96
C ARG A 48 3.54 -15.85 -1.50
N SER A 49 3.28 -14.62 -1.07
CA SER A 49 2.78 -14.32 0.26
C SER A 49 1.35 -13.79 0.22
N ARG A 50 0.60 -14.06 1.28
CA ARG A 50 -0.73 -13.49 1.54
C ARG A 50 -0.68 -12.87 2.95
N PRO A 51 -0.19 -11.63 3.07
CA PRO A 51 -0.02 -10.98 4.36
C PRO A 51 -1.34 -10.97 5.13
N THR A 52 -1.28 -11.36 6.39
CA THR A 52 -2.38 -11.28 7.35
C THR A 52 -1.96 -10.38 8.52
N MET A 53 -2.96 -9.79 9.19
CA MET A 53 -2.72 -9.01 10.40
C MET A 53 -2.01 -9.87 11.45
N GLY A 54 -0.89 -9.38 11.98
CA GLY A 54 -0.11 -10.07 13.01
C GLY A 54 0.96 -11.04 12.51
N ASP A 55 1.29 -11.04 11.20
CA ASP A 55 2.37 -11.88 10.65
C ASP A 55 3.78 -11.52 11.17
N SER A 56 3.94 -10.37 11.84
CA SER A 56 5.20 -9.91 12.43
C SER A 56 4.92 -8.96 13.60
N ASP A 57 5.77 -9.00 14.63
CA ASP A 57 5.75 -8.05 15.76
C ASP A 57 6.53 -6.75 15.47
N GLN A 58 7.36 -6.74 14.41
CA GLN A 58 8.19 -5.59 14.05
C GLN A 58 7.81 -5.04 12.67
N PRO A 59 7.64 -3.70 12.56
CA PRO A 59 7.38 -3.05 11.29
C PRO A 59 8.63 -3.07 10.41
N PRO A 60 8.47 -3.03 9.07
CA PRO A 60 9.61 -2.99 8.14
C PRO A 60 10.42 -1.69 8.24
N TYR A 61 9.83 -0.63 8.79
CA TYR A 61 10.44 0.68 9.03
C TYR A 61 9.92 1.25 10.35
N ALA A 62 10.71 2.08 11.03
CA ALA A 62 10.27 2.74 12.25
C ALA A 62 9.27 3.87 11.95
N THR A 63 9.47 4.58 10.83
CA THR A 63 8.64 5.71 10.39
C THR A 63 8.32 5.65 8.89
N GLY A 64 7.36 6.45 8.43
CA GLY A 64 7.15 6.66 6.99
C GLY A 64 8.32 7.39 6.31
N LEU A 65 9.05 8.22 7.05
CA LEU A 65 10.27 8.87 6.57
C LEU A 65 11.37 7.86 6.23
N ASP A 66 11.56 6.84 7.07
CA ASP A 66 12.54 5.78 6.81
C ASP A 66 12.20 5.00 5.53
N ALA A 67 10.91 4.79 5.25
CA ALA A 67 10.47 4.19 4.00
C ALA A 67 10.83 5.07 2.79
N LEU A 68 10.64 6.39 2.88
CA LEU A 68 11.06 7.31 1.82
C LEU A 68 12.57 7.29 1.60
N LEU A 69 13.37 7.24 2.68
CA LEU A 69 14.82 7.15 2.60
C LEU A 69 15.29 5.85 1.91
N ASP A 70 14.54 4.76 2.07
CA ASP A 70 14.77 3.50 1.34
C ASP A 70 14.24 3.52 -0.10
N GLY A 71 13.71 4.64 -0.57
CA GLY A 71 13.26 4.81 -1.96
C GLY A 71 11.84 4.34 -2.24
N TRP A 72 11.02 4.16 -1.20
CA TRP A 72 9.57 4.09 -1.39
C TRP A 72 9.04 5.45 -1.85
N ARG A 73 8.03 5.43 -2.73
CA ARG A 73 7.35 6.62 -3.25
C ARG A 73 5.98 6.69 -2.64
N LEU A 74 5.59 7.87 -2.17
CA LEU A 74 4.31 8.09 -1.55
C LEU A 74 3.20 8.28 -2.59
N ILE A 75 2.10 7.55 -2.42
CA ILE A 75 0.89 7.64 -3.26
C ILE A 75 -0.20 8.43 -2.52
N GLN A 76 -0.40 8.15 -1.24
CA GLN A 76 -1.47 8.73 -0.42
C GLN A 76 -0.96 9.05 0.99
N MET A 77 -1.32 10.23 1.48
CA MET A 77 -1.25 10.58 2.91
C MET A 77 -2.65 10.61 3.51
N SER A 78 -2.74 10.31 4.80
CA SER A 78 -4.00 10.42 5.53
C SER A 78 -4.52 11.85 5.54
N GLN A 79 -5.79 12.02 5.23
CA GLN A 79 -6.46 13.30 5.35
C GLN A 79 -6.79 13.59 6.81
N LEU A 80 -6.59 14.83 7.23
CA LEU A 80 -7.01 15.31 8.55
C LEU A 80 -8.50 15.67 8.52
N LEU A 81 -9.35 14.66 8.66
CA LEU A 81 -10.79 14.84 8.72
C LEU A 81 -11.26 15.01 10.18
N PRO A 82 -12.25 15.88 10.44
CA PRO A 82 -12.86 15.97 11.75
C PRO A 82 -13.63 14.67 12.07
N HIS A 83 -13.66 14.29 13.34
CA HIS A 83 -14.50 13.19 13.79
C HIS A 83 -15.99 13.51 13.54
N PRO A 84 -16.77 12.55 13.01
CA PRO A 84 -18.21 12.71 12.87
C PRO A 84 -18.87 12.99 14.23
N ARG A 85 -19.80 13.95 14.26
CA ARG A 85 -20.58 14.25 15.46
C ARG A 85 -21.55 13.09 15.74
N GLY A 86 -21.66 12.66 16.99
CA GLY A 86 -22.55 11.58 17.41
C GLY A 86 -21.94 10.18 17.32
N GLU A 87 -20.71 10.04 16.83
CA GLU A 87 -19.97 8.77 16.74
C GLU A 87 -18.76 8.74 17.70
N GLU A 88 -18.75 9.58 18.74
CA GLU A 88 -17.59 9.76 19.62
C GLU A 88 -17.19 8.50 20.39
N TYR A 89 -18.12 7.55 20.54
CA TYR A 89 -17.93 6.29 21.27
C TYR A 89 -17.97 5.04 20.38
N GLU A 90 -18.01 5.23 19.06
CA GLU A 90 -18.00 4.12 18.11
C GLU A 90 -16.57 3.68 17.81
N VAL A 91 -16.40 2.38 17.50
CA VAL A 91 -15.11 1.84 17.05
C VAL A 91 -14.97 2.10 15.56
N SER A 92 -13.83 2.65 15.16
CA SER A 92 -13.49 2.91 13.75
C SER A 92 -12.18 2.24 13.35
N TYR A 93 -11.84 2.35 12.07
CA TYR A 93 -10.55 1.89 11.53
C TYR A 93 -9.39 2.73 12.09
N LEU A 94 -8.17 2.20 11.96
CA LEU A 94 -6.96 2.91 12.34
C LEU A 94 -6.82 4.21 11.51
N PRO A 95 -6.61 5.37 12.16
CA PRO A 95 -6.34 6.62 11.45
C PRO A 95 -4.90 6.65 10.91
N PHE A 96 -4.57 7.72 10.19
CA PHE A 96 -3.21 8.02 9.76
C PHE A 96 -2.59 6.96 8.84
N GLU A 97 -3.36 6.53 7.84
CA GLU A 97 -2.92 5.64 6.76
C GLU A 97 -2.05 6.37 5.72
N PHE A 98 -0.91 5.77 5.39
CA PHE A 98 -0.01 6.19 4.33
C PHE A 98 0.22 5.02 3.37
N LEU A 99 0.03 5.29 2.08
CA LEU A 99 0.21 4.32 1.01
C LEU A 99 1.46 4.65 0.21
N PHE A 100 2.35 3.67 0.08
CA PHE A 100 3.58 3.79 -0.69
C PHE A 100 3.66 2.71 -1.77
N GLU A 101 4.44 3.01 -2.80
CA GLU A 101 4.88 2.05 -3.81
C GLU A 101 6.40 2.00 -3.95
N LYS A 102 6.91 0.86 -4.40
CA LYS A 102 8.28 0.71 -4.90
C LYS A 102 8.22 -0.11 -6.17
N ILE A 103 8.82 0.38 -7.26
CA ILE A 103 8.94 -0.37 -8.50
C ILE A 103 10.28 -1.07 -8.50
N VAL A 104 10.27 -2.40 -8.65
CA VAL A 104 11.46 -3.24 -8.67
C VAL A 104 11.49 -4.06 -9.95
N ASP A 105 12.66 -4.54 -10.35
CA ASP A 105 12.73 -5.56 -11.41
C ASP A 105 11.97 -6.82 -10.97
N ALA A 106 11.22 -7.42 -11.90
CA ALA A 106 10.43 -8.61 -11.60
C ALA A 106 11.29 -9.84 -11.28
N SER A 107 12.57 -9.83 -11.68
CA SER A 107 13.56 -10.84 -11.32
C SER A 107 14.19 -10.66 -9.93
N ALA A 108 14.00 -9.50 -9.28
CA ALA A 108 14.40 -9.25 -7.90
C ALA A 108 13.39 -9.86 -6.92
#